data_AF-H1KG99-F1
#
_entry.id   AF-H1KG99-F1
#
_cell.length_a   1.000
_cell.length_b   1.000
_cell.length_c   1.000
_cell.angle_alpha   90.00
_cell.angle_beta   90.00
_cell.angle_gamma   90.00
#
_symmetry.space_group_name_H-M   'P 1'
#
loop_
_entity.id
_entity.type
_entity.pdbx_description
1 polymer ?
#
loop_
_entity_poly.entity_id
_entity_poly.type
_entity_poly.pdbx_seq_one_letter_code
_entity_poly.pdbx_strand_id
1 'polypeptide(L)'
;MTDLLPLSQRVAAALTGSLSSADLAALIAEVSTETGNLDTRRAEAERVSLDPLSGDEAVEAASADVVRLGLAIRRQQAALQQLDERMKRAAAAERRAQADAARTAAVKQRDEAVTALRENYPRLAAEISDLMRQILSADRAITAHAPGEQMVEQIACGVSPMGIAGSVNQVGLLPKTVRLPALAGLDRAQKADFWSRDMSGV
;
A
#
# COMPACT_ATOMS: atom_id res chain seq x y z
N MET A 1 13.39 -11.17 24.70
CA MET A 1 14.35 -11.55 25.78
C MET A 1 15.56 -10.61 25.87
N THR A 2 15.57 -9.45 25.19
CA THR A 2 16.70 -8.51 25.17
C THR A 2 16.70 -7.49 26.31
N ASP A 3 15.59 -7.34 27.04
CA ASP A 3 15.44 -6.34 28.12
C ASP A 3 16.26 -6.61 29.39
N LEU A 4 16.79 -7.83 29.55
CA LEU A 4 17.58 -8.18 30.73
C LEU A 4 19.06 -7.80 30.59
N LEU A 5 19.50 -7.34 29.42
CA LEU A 5 20.89 -6.97 29.17
C LEU A 5 21.14 -5.50 29.54
N PRO A 6 22.34 -5.18 30.07
CA PRO A 6 22.78 -3.79 30.25
C PRO A 6 22.67 -3.00 28.94
N LEU A 7 22.30 -1.71 29.03
CA LEU A 7 22.10 -0.84 27.87
C LEU A 7 23.28 -0.83 26.91
N SER A 8 24.52 -0.84 27.41
CA SER A 8 25.74 -0.90 26.60
C SER A 8 25.85 -2.18 25.76
N GLN A 9 25.42 -3.32 26.30
CA GLN A 9 25.39 -4.60 25.59
C GLN A 9 24.27 -4.61 24.54
N ARG A 10 23.11 -4.03 24.86
CA ARG A 10 22.01 -3.86 23.89
C ARG A 10 22.42 -2.98 22.72
N VAL A 11 23.13 -1.88 22.97
CA VAL A 11 23.71 -1.02 21.92
C VAL A 11 24.71 -1.80 21.06
N ALA A 12 25.64 -2.53 21.69
CA ALA A 12 26.61 -3.33 20.93
C ALA A 12 25.93 -4.42 20.07
N ALA A 13 24.92 -5.09 20.62
CA ALA A 13 24.12 -6.07 19.89
C ALA A 13 23.32 -5.42 18.74
N ALA A 14 22.77 -4.23 18.93
CA ALA A 14 22.05 -3.48 17.90
C ALA A 14 22.96 -3.05 16.74
N LEU A 15 24.19 -2.65 17.03
CA LEU A 15 25.17 -2.21 16.03
C LEU A 15 25.70 -3.36 15.18
N THR A 16 25.76 -4.57 15.74
CA THR A 16 26.29 -5.77 15.07
C THR A 16 25.20 -6.68 14.51
N GLY A 17 23.98 -6.60 15.03
CA GLY A 17 22.85 -7.46 14.66
C GLY A 17 21.90 -6.87 13.62
N SER A 18 20.76 -7.55 13.49
CA SER A 18 19.62 -7.16 12.66
C SER A 18 18.43 -6.80 13.56
N LEU A 19 18.24 -5.51 13.80
CA LEU A 19 17.04 -4.96 14.41
C LEU A 19 16.20 -4.23 13.36
N SER A 20 14.89 -4.16 13.58
CA SER A 20 14.02 -3.33 12.76
C SER A 20 14.30 -1.85 12.97
N SER A 21 13.87 -1.00 12.04
CA SER A 21 13.96 0.45 12.21
C SER A 21 13.19 0.95 13.44
N ALA A 22 12.07 0.32 13.77
CA ALA A 22 11.27 0.63 14.94
C ALA A 22 11.99 0.26 16.26
N ASP A 23 12.61 -0.91 16.33
CA ASP A 23 13.38 -1.33 17.52
C ASP A 23 14.61 -0.43 17.73
N LEU A 24 15.26 -0.03 16.63
CA LEU A 24 16.39 0.92 16.68
C LEU A 24 15.93 2.30 17.17
N ALA A 25 14.77 2.79 16.73
CA ALA A 25 14.22 4.06 17.20
C ALA A 25 13.91 4.03 18.71
N ALA A 26 13.35 2.93 19.21
CA ALA A 26 13.11 2.73 20.63
C ALA A 26 14.43 2.74 21.43
N LEU A 27 15.45 2.01 20.96
CA LEU A 27 16.76 1.99 21.60
C LEU A 27 17.45 3.36 21.58
N ILE A 28 17.33 4.13 20.51
CA ILE A 28 17.83 5.51 20.42
C ILE A 28 17.18 6.39 21.48
N ALA A 29 15.86 6.28 21.66
CA ALA A 29 15.14 7.04 22.69
C ALA A 29 15.66 6.69 24.10
N GLU A 30 15.82 5.40 24.40
CA GLU A 30 16.37 4.95 25.68
C GLU A 30 17.80 5.47 25.94
N VAL A 31 18.69 5.36 24.94
CA VAL A 31 20.07 5.86 25.05
C VAL A 31 20.09 7.38 25.22
N SER A 32 19.19 8.11 24.56
CA SER A 32 19.07 9.56 24.70
C SER A 32 18.62 9.96 26.11
N THR A 33 17.63 9.25 26.68
CA THR A 33 17.20 9.45 28.07
C THR A 33 18.34 9.18 29.05
N GLU A 34 19.06 8.07 28.89
CA GLU A 34 20.19 7.76 29.77
C GLU A 34 21.32 8.79 29.64
N THR A 35 21.58 9.29 28.42
CA THR A 35 22.56 10.37 28.21
C THR A 35 22.17 11.64 28.97
N GLY A 36 20.89 12.01 28.97
CA GLY A 36 20.37 13.14 29.74
C GLY A 36 20.48 12.94 31.26
N ASN A 37 20.27 11.72 31.74
CA ASN A 37 20.47 11.37 33.15
C ASN A 37 21.95 11.49 33.55
N LEU A 38 22.88 11.03 32.71
CA LEU A 38 24.32 11.18 32.96
C LEU A 38 24.75 12.64 32.98
N ASP A 39 24.19 13.48 32.11
CA ASP A 39 24.49 14.92 32.07
C ASP A 39 24.01 15.63 33.34
N THR A 40 22.80 15.29 33.81
CA THR A 40 22.26 15.80 35.09
C THR A 40 23.16 15.42 36.27
N ARG A 41 23.60 14.15 36.33
CA ARG A 41 24.52 13.67 37.37
C ARG A 41 25.89 14.34 37.29
N ARG A 42 26.37 14.62 36.08
CA ARG A 42 27.65 15.32 35.86
C ARG A 42 27.57 16.76 36.35
N ALA A 43 26.49 17.47 36.04
CA ALA A 43 26.26 18.84 36.50
C ALA A 43 26.20 18.92 38.03
N GLU A 44 25.58 17.93 38.68
CA GLU A 44 25.55 17.84 40.14
C GLU A 44 26.95 17.58 40.74
N ALA A 45 27.72 16.66 40.16
CA ALA A 45 29.11 16.44 40.58
C ALA A 45 29.97 17.70 40.39
N GLU A 46 29.78 18.42 39.29
CA GLU A 46 30.46 19.69 39.03
C GLU A 46 30.11 20.74 40.09
N ARG A 47 28.83 20.85 40.47
CA ARG A 47 28.38 21.73 41.55
C ARG A 47 29.05 21.41 42.89
N VAL A 48 29.17 20.13 43.26
CA VAL A 48 29.85 19.71 44.50
C VAL A 48 31.35 20.00 44.43
N SER A 49 32.00 19.76 43.30
CA SER A 49 33.44 19.99 43.13
C SER A 49 33.85 21.47 43.25
N LEU A 50 32.92 22.39 43.02
CA LEU A 50 33.14 23.84 43.07
C LEU A 50 32.60 24.49 44.36
N ASP A 51 32.01 23.71 45.27
CA ASP A 51 31.41 24.23 46.50
C ASP A 51 32.50 24.45 47.57
N PRO A 52 32.79 25.70 47.99
CA PRO A 52 33.82 25.99 49.00
C PRO A 52 33.47 25.47 50.40
N LEU A 53 32.23 25.05 50.63
CA LEU A 53 31.80 24.46 51.91
C LEU A 53 31.94 22.92 51.92
N SER A 54 32.25 22.31 50.78
CA SER A 54 32.52 20.88 50.70
C SER A 54 33.91 20.55 51.24
N GLY A 55 34.04 19.41 51.91
CA GLY A 55 35.36 18.92 52.37
C GLY A 55 36.21 18.39 51.21
N ASP A 56 37.53 18.44 51.35
CA ASP A 56 38.50 18.07 50.29
C ASP A 56 38.24 16.68 49.68
N GLU A 57 37.88 15.68 50.50
CA GLU A 57 37.57 14.32 50.03
C GLU A 57 36.33 14.29 49.11
N ALA A 58 35.30 15.09 49.43
CA ALA A 58 34.10 15.19 48.61
C ALA A 58 34.38 15.91 47.28
N VAL A 59 35.22 16.95 47.31
CA VAL A 59 35.66 17.70 46.12
C VAL A 59 36.46 16.80 45.17
N GLU A 60 37.41 16.01 45.69
CA GLU A 60 38.20 15.07 44.90
C GLU A 60 37.33 13.97 44.28
N ALA A 61 36.42 13.36 45.05
CA ALA A 61 35.50 12.35 44.54
C ALA A 61 34.58 12.90 43.45
N ALA A 62 34.02 14.10 43.65
CA ALA A 62 33.17 14.76 42.68
C ALA A 62 33.93 15.12 41.38
N SER A 63 35.18 15.58 41.51
CA SER A 63 36.06 15.89 40.36
C SER A 63 36.36 14.64 39.53
N ALA A 64 36.64 13.50 40.16
CA ALA A 64 36.83 12.22 39.47
C ALA A 64 35.54 11.78 38.73
N ASP A 65 34.38 12.00 39.35
CA ASP A 65 33.08 11.68 38.76
C ASP A 65 32.76 12.55 37.54
N VAL A 66 33.07 13.85 37.55
CA VAL A 66 32.89 14.73 36.38
C VAL A 66 33.63 14.18 35.15
N VAL A 67 34.89 13.76 35.31
CA VAL A 67 35.71 13.21 34.22
C VAL A 67 35.12 11.88 33.73
N ARG A 68 34.79 10.98 34.66
CA ARG A 68 34.22 9.66 34.36
C ARG A 68 32.88 9.77 33.62
N LEU A 69 31.98 10.61 34.11
CA LEU A 69 30.67 10.85 33.49
C LEU A 69 30.82 11.54 32.13
N GLY A 70 31.74 12.50 32.00
CA GLY A 70 32.05 13.14 30.71
C GLY A 70 32.56 12.18 29.64
N LEU A 71 33.30 11.13 30.01
CA LEU A 71 33.67 10.06 29.08
C LEU A 71 32.46 9.19 28.69
N ALA A 72 31.61 8.85 29.66
CA ALA A 72 30.41 8.04 29.43
C ALA A 72 29.43 8.75 28.47
N ILE A 73 29.19 10.04 28.67
CA ILE A 73 28.35 10.88 27.78
C ILE A 73 28.90 10.87 26.35
N ARG A 74 30.20 11.13 26.16
CA ARG A 74 30.81 11.11 24.82
C ARG A 74 30.68 9.76 24.13
N ARG A 75 30.82 8.66 24.88
CA ARG A 75 30.62 7.30 24.35
C ARG A 75 29.16 7.07 23.93
N GLN A 76 28.18 7.50 24.72
CA GLN A 76 26.77 7.37 24.37
C GLN A 76 26.37 8.24 23.18
N GLN A 77 26.91 9.46 23.08
CA GLN A 77 26.72 10.33 21.91
C GLN A 77 27.28 9.69 20.63
N ALA A 78 28.48 9.10 20.69
CA ALA A 78 29.04 8.37 19.57
C ALA A 78 28.18 7.15 19.19
N ALA A 79 27.63 6.43 20.18
CA ALA A 79 26.71 5.33 19.93
C ALA A 79 25.41 5.80 19.27
N LEU A 80 24.83 6.92 19.72
CA LEU A 80 23.62 7.51 19.14
C LEU A 80 23.80 7.83 17.65
N GLN A 81 24.93 8.43 17.26
CA GLN A 81 25.24 8.70 15.86
C GLN A 81 25.28 7.42 15.01
N GLN A 82 25.90 6.36 15.53
CA GLN A 82 25.97 5.08 14.83
C GLN A 82 24.61 4.38 14.74
N LEU A 83 23.81 4.46 15.80
CA LEU A 83 22.45 3.90 15.83
C LEU A 83 21.52 4.64 14.86
N ASP A 84 21.61 5.97 14.77
CA ASP A 84 20.81 6.77 13.81
C ASP A 84 21.13 6.39 12.35
N GLU A 85 22.40 6.28 12.01
CA GLU A 85 22.81 5.81 10.68
C GLU A 85 22.34 4.37 10.41
N ARG A 86 22.39 3.50 11.42
CA ARG A 86 21.88 2.13 11.30
C ARG A 86 20.36 2.11 11.08
N MET A 87 19.62 2.93 11.81
CA MET A 87 18.16 3.08 11.71
C MET A 87 17.76 3.54 10.32
N LYS A 88 18.42 4.57 9.77
CA LYS A 88 18.16 5.06 8.40
C LYS A 88 18.36 3.95 7.36
N ARG A 89 19.42 3.14 7.50
CA ARG A 89 19.69 2.00 6.61
C ARG A 89 18.63 0.90 6.76
N ALA A 90 18.23 0.57 7.98
CA ALA A 90 17.16 -0.40 8.24
C ALA A 90 15.83 0.07 7.62
N ALA A 91 15.44 1.33 7.84
CA ALA A 91 14.22 1.91 7.29
C ALA A 91 14.23 1.95 5.75
N ALA A 92 15.38 2.22 5.13
CA ALA A 92 15.52 2.16 3.68
C ALA A 92 15.36 0.72 3.14
N ALA A 93 15.95 -0.26 3.83
CA ALA A 93 15.84 -1.67 3.47
C ALA A 93 14.40 -2.19 3.60
N GLU A 94 13.72 -1.85 4.69
CA GLU A 94 12.32 -2.22 4.94
C GLU A 94 11.38 -1.63 3.88
N ARG A 95 11.52 -0.33 3.57
CA ARG A 95 10.74 0.31 2.49
C ARG A 95 10.96 -0.35 1.14
N ARG A 96 12.20 -0.70 0.82
CA ARG A 96 12.52 -1.42 -0.42
C ARG A 96 11.86 -2.81 -0.45
N ALA A 97 11.96 -3.57 0.63
CA ALA A 97 11.33 -4.88 0.73
C ALA A 97 9.81 -4.80 0.57
N GLN A 98 9.17 -3.79 1.18
CA GLN A 98 7.74 -3.55 1.02
C GLN A 98 7.37 -3.19 -0.43
N ALA A 99 8.16 -2.32 -1.07
CA ALA A 99 7.94 -1.94 -2.47
C ALA A 99 8.10 -3.14 -3.42
N ASP A 100 9.12 -3.98 -3.19
CA ASP A 100 9.35 -5.19 -3.99
C ASP A 100 8.21 -6.21 -3.82
N ALA A 101 7.70 -6.38 -2.59
CA ALA A 101 6.54 -7.21 -2.32
C ALA A 101 5.26 -6.70 -3.03
N ALA A 102 4.98 -5.40 -2.93
CA ALA A 102 3.85 -4.77 -3.61
C ALA A 102 3.96 -4.88 -5.14
N ARG A 103 5.16 -4.66 -5.69
CA ARG A 103 5.43 -4.83 -7.12
C ARG A 103 5.18 -6.26 -7.57
N THR A 104 5.64 -7.24 -6.80
CA THR A 104 5.46 -8.68 -7.09
C THR A 104 3.98 -9.03 -7.14
N ALA A 105 3.20 -8.56 -6.15
CA ALA A 105 1.75 -8.77 -6.12
C ALA A 105 1.06 -8.11 -7.33
N ALA A 106 1.42 -6.87 -7.68
CA ALA A 106 0.84 -6.16 -8.82
C ALA A 106 1.16 -6.83 -10.16
N VAL A 107 2.38 -7.35 -10.35
CA VAL A 107 2.77 -8.10 -11.55
C VAL A 107 1.95 -9.39 -11.65
N LYS A 108 1.79 -10.12 -10.54
CA LYS A 108 0.96 -11.33 -10.51
C LYS A 108 -0.49 -11.03 -10.93
N GLN A 109 -1.10 -10.00 -10.34
CA GLN A 109 -2.48 -9.62 -10.66
C GLN A 109 -2.62 -9.18 -12.13
N ARG A 110 -1.64 -8.44 -12.66
CA ARG A 110 -1.60 -8.07 -14.08
C ARG A 110 -1.57 -9.31 -14.97
N ASP A 111 -0.74 -10.28 -14.65
CA ASP A 111 -0.56 -11.48 -15.49
C ASP A 111 -1.80 -12.40 -15.43
N GLU A 112 -2.45 -12.49 -14.27
CA GLU A 112 -3.77 -13.12 -14.12
C GLU A 112 -4.84 -12.41 -14.96
N ALA A 113 -4.89 -11.08 -14.92
CA ALA A 113 -5.82 -10.30 -15.74
C ALA A 113 -5.56 -10.46 -17.24
N VAL A 114 -4.29 -10.50 -17.66
CA VAL A 114 -3.90 -10.78 -19.06
C VAL A 114 -4.37 -12.16 -19.48
N THR A 115 -4.24 -13.17 -18.61
CA THR A 115 -4.71 -14.53 -18.88
C THR A 115 -6.22 -14.56 -19.04
N ALA A 116 -6.97 -13.94 -18.11
CA ALA A 116 -8.42 -13.83 -18.22
C ALA A 116 -8.88 -13.08 -19.48
N LEU A 117 -8.18 -12.02 -19.87
CA LEU A 117 -8.45 -11.27 -21.12
C LEU A 117 -8.15 -12.08 -22.39
N ARG A 118 -7.25 -13.06 -22.32
CA ARG A 118 -6.95 -13.92 -23.47
C ARG A 118 -7.91 -15.10 -23.58
N GLU A 119 -8.21 -15.73 -22.45
CA GLU A 119 -8.94 -17.00 -22.42
C GLU A 119 -10.45 -16.80 -22.28
N ASN A 120 -10.88 -15.91 -21.39
CA ASN A 120 -12.30 -15.77 -21.05
C ASN A 120 -12.99 -14.68 -21.86
N TYR A 121 -12.28 -13.57 -22.10
CA TYR A 121 -12.90 -12.41 -22.76
C TYR A 121 -13.46 -12.72 -24.15
N PRO A 122 -12.78 -13.45 -25.07
CA PRO A 122 -13.35 -13.72 -26.39
C PRO A 122 -14.67 -14.50 -26.32
N ARG A 123 -14.74 -15.51 -25.45
CA ARG A 123 -15.96 -16.29 -25.22
C ARG A 123 -17.07 -15.42 -24.64
N LEU A 124 -16.78 -14.67 -23.57
CA LEU A 124 -17.78 -13.81 -22.91
C LEU A 124 -18.26 -12.69 -23.85
N ALA A 125 -17.37 -12.09 -24.63
CA ALA A 125 -17.71 -11.06 -25.61
C ALA A 125 -18.59 -11.61 -26.73
N ALA A 126 -18.33 -12.85 -27.19
CA ALA A 126 -19.17 -13.54 -28.16
C ALA A 126 -20.56 -13.85 -27.57
N GLU A 127 -20.63 -14.40 -26.36
CA GLU A 127 -21.89 -14.72 -25.67
C GLU A 127 -22.76 -13.47 -25.46
N ILE A 128 -22.15 -12.37 -24.99
CA ILE A 128 -22.84 -11.09 -24.85
C ILE A 128 -23.29 -10.57 -26.21
N SER A 129 -22.46 -10.72 -27.25
CA SER A 129 -22.79 -10.33 -28.62
C SER A 129 -23.98 -11.08 -29.18
N ASP A 130 -24.04 -12.39 -28.96
CA ASP A 130 -25.15 -13.23 -29.40
C ASP A 130 -26.44 -12.87 -28.66
N LEU A 131 -26.37 -12.66 -27.35
CA LEU A 131 -27.53 -12.24 -26.56
C LEU A 131 -28.09 -10.90 -27.04
N MET A 132 -27.25 -9.90 -27.31
CA MET A 132 -27.71 -8.60 -27.81
C MET A 132 -28.33 -8.71 -29.21
N ARG A 133 -27.81 -9.57 -30.08
CA ARG A 133 -28.42 -9.83 -31.40
C ARG A 133 -29.81 -10.44 -31.26
N GLN A 134 -29.98 -11.40 -30.35
CA GLN A 134 -31.28 -12.03 -30.08
C GLN A 134 -32.30 -11.00 -29.57
N ILE A 135 -31.91 -10.18 -28.60
CA ILE A 135 -32.77 -9.13 -28.04
C ILE A 135 -33.19 -8.14 -29.12
N LEU A 136 -32.24 -7.62 -29.90
CA LEU A 136 -32.55 -6.65 -30.97
C LEU A 136 -33.43 -7.27 -32.07
N SER A 137 -33.21 -8.54 -32.42
CA SER A 137 -34.04 -9.24 -33.40
C SER A 137 -35.48 -9.41 -32.90
N ALA A 138 -35.65 -9.83 -31.64
CA ALA A 138 -36.96 -9.97 -31.01
C ALA A 138 -37.69 -8.62 -30.90
N ASP A 139 -37.01 -7.57 -30.42
CA ASP A 139 -37.60 -6.23 -30.31
C ASP A 139 -38.02 -5.67 -31.69
N ARG A 140 -37.24 -5.93 -32.75
CA ARG A 140 -37.63 -5.58 -34.13
C ARG A 140 -38.87 -6.36 -34.58
N ALA A 141 -38.93 -7.66 -34.31
CA ALA A 141 -40.08 -8.48 -34.68
C ALA A 141 -41.35 -8.04 -33.94
N ILE A 142 -41.24 -7.74 -32.65
CA ILE A 142 -42.34 -7.18 -31.83
C ILE A 142 -42.79 -5.84 -32.42
N THR A 143 -41.86 -4.93 -32.69
CA THR A 143 -42.18 -3.62 -33.28
C THR A 143 -42.87 -3.75 -34.64
N ALA A 144 -42.46 -4.70 -35.48
CA ALA A 144 -42.99 -4.89 -36.83
C ALA A 144 -44.34 -5.61 -36.86
N HIS A 145 -44.57 -6.58 -35.97
CA HIS A 145 -45.69 -7.52 -36.08
C HIS A 145 -46.67 -7.49 -34.90
N ALA A 146 -46.28 -6.90 -33.77
CA ALA A 146 -47.11 -6.80 -32.56
C ALA A 146 -46.95 -5.42 -31.90
N PRO A 147 -47.31 -4.33 -32.60
CA PRO A 147 -47.14 -2.98 -32.06
C PRO A 147 -47.98 -2.81 -30.78
N GLY A 148 -47.33 -2.39 -29.69
CA GLY A 148 -47.95 -2.22 -28.38
C GLY A 148 -47.63 -3.34 -27.38
N GLU A 149 -47.05 -4.46 -27.83
CA GLU A 149 -46.50 -5.47 -26.93
C GLU A 149 -45.22 -5.00 -26.24
N GLN A 150 -44.93 -5.59 -25.08
CA GLN A 150 -43.74 -5.24 -24.29
C GLN A 150 -42.45 -5.71 -24.99
N MET A 151 -41.42 -4.86 -24.95
CA MET A 151 -40.08 -5.20 -25.43
C MET A 151 -39.38 -6.19 -24.49
N VAL A 152 -38.36 -6.90 -24.98
CA VAL A 152 -37.67 -7.94 -24.21
C VAL A 152 -37.09 -7.41 -22.89
N GLU A 153 -36.49 -6.22 -22.90
CA GLU A 153 -35.94 -5.59 -21.68
C GLU A 153 -37.03 -5.30 -20.64
N GLN A 154 -38.22 -4.88 -21.07
CA GLN A 154 -39.33 -4.57 -20.16
C GLN A 154 -39.83 -5.82 -19.45
N ILE A 155 -39.91 -6.95 -20.18
CA ILE A 155 -40.27 -8.26 -19.63
C ILE A 155 -39.19 -8.72 -18.64
N ALA A 156 -37.91 -8.64 -19.03
CA ALA A 156 -36.80 -9.06 -18.17
C ALA A 156 -36.72 -8.25 -16.86
N CYS A 157 -37.07 -6.96 -16.90
CA CYS A 157 -37.13 -6.08 -15.73
C CYS A 157 -38.43 -6.22 -14.91
N GLY A 158 -39.36 -7.10 -15.29
CA GLY A 158 -40.62 -7.30 -14.59
C GLY A 158 -41.56 -6.08 -14.64
N VAL A 159 -41.45 -5.24 -15.67
CA VAL A 159 -42.33 -4.08 -15.85
C VAL A 159 -43.73 -4.60 -16.21
N SER A 160 -44.77 -4.10 -15.52
CA SER A 160 -46.15 -4.46 -15.82
C SER A 160 -46.55 -3.98 -17.22
N PRO A 161 -47.36 -4.74 -17.99
CA PRO A 161 -47.87 -4.32 -19.30
C PRO A 161 -48.59 -2.97 -19.30
N MET A 162 -49.18 -2.59 -18.16
CA MET A 162 -49.91 -1.33 -17.97
C MET A 162 -49.05 -0.23 -17.29
N GLY A 163 -47.79 -0.54 -16.98
CA GLY A 163 -46.88 0.40 -16.31
C GLY A 163 -46.32 1.42 -17.30
N ILE A 164 -46.23 2.70 -16.86
CA ILE A 164 -45.46 3.71 -17.60
C ILE A 164 -43.97 3.35 -17.44
N ALA A 165 -43.41 2.67 -18.43
CA ALA A 165 -41.98 2.42 -18.50
C ALA A 165 -41.27 3.75 -18.82
N GLY A 166 -40.92 4.52 -17.79
CA GLY A 166 -40.09 5.72 -17.93
C GLY A 166 -38.63 5.43 -18.30
N SER A 167 -38.25 4.16 -18.42
CA SER A 167 -36.89 3.75 -18.76
C SER A 167 -36.70 3.68 -20.28
N VAL A 168 -35.80 4.51 -20.78
CA VAL A 168 -35.13 4.37 -22.08
C VAL A 168 -34.65 2.93 -22.23
N ASN A 169 -34.89 2.27 -23.36
CA ASN A 169 -34.40 0.92 -23.71
C ASN A 169 -32.86 0.89 -23.59
N GLN A 170 -32.32 0.62 -22.39
CA GLN A 170 -30.91 0.76 -22.08
C GLN A 170 -30.14 -0.37 -22.75
N VAL A 171 -30.70 -1.57 -22.76
CA VAL A 171 -30.08 -2.75 -23.36
C VAL A 171 -29.95 -2.56 -24.88
N GLY A 172 -30.97 -2.04 -25.53
CA GLY A 172 -30.95 -1.69 -26.95
C GLY A 172 -29.99 -0.54 -27.30
N LEU A 173 -29.56 0.26 -26.32
CA LEU A 173 -28.54 1.30 -26.49
C LEU A 173 -27.11 0.77 -26.31
N LEU A 174 -26.89 -0.35 -25.61
CA LEU A 174 -25.54 -0.87 -25.33
C LEU A 174 -24.75 -1.16 -26.62
N PRO A 175 -25.30 -1.78 -27.68
CA PRO A 175 -24.54 -2.01 -28.92
C PRO A 175 -24.14 -0.71 -29.64
N LYS A 176 -24.83 0.41 -29.37
CA LYS A 176 -24.54 1.72 -29.96
C LYS A 176 -23.49 2.49 -29.17
N THR A 177 -23.47 2.32 -27.85
CA THR A 177 -22.63 3.11 -26.93
C THR A 177 -21.36 2.38 -26.51
N VAL A 178 -21.41 1.06 -26.36
CA VAL A 178 -20.32 0.22 -25.87
C VAL A 178 -19.64 -0.54 -27.00
N ARG A 179 -18.30 -0.54 -26.97
CA ARG A 179 -17.46 -1.32 -27.89
C ARG A 179 -16.89 -2.54 -27.20
N LEU A 180 -16.96 -3.67 -27.87
CA LEU A 180 -16.31 -4.92 -27.48
C LEU A 180 -15.18 -5.20 -28.47
N PRO A 181 -13.95 -4.72 -28.23
CA PRO A 181 -12.86 -4.89 -29.18
C PRO A 181 -12.41 -6.34 -29.25
N ALA A 182 -12.15 -6.84 -30.46
CA ALA A 182 -11.42 -8.09 -30.61
C ALA A 182 -9.97 -7.91 -30.16
N LEU A 183 -9.55 -8.68 -29.16
CA LEU A 183 -8.20 -8.58 -28.57
C LEU A 183 -7.17 -9.49 -29.28
N ALA A 184 -7.62 -10.36 -30.19
CA ALA A 184 -6.76 -11.24 -30.97
C ALA A 184 -5.97 -10.46 -32.03
N GLY A 185 -4.75 -10.91 -32.33
CA GLY A 185 -3.71 -10.16 -33.07
C GLY A 185 -4.19 -9.36 -34.29
N LEU A 186 -4.52 -10.05 -35.38
CA LEU A 186 -4.92 -9.43 -36.67
C LEU A 186 -6.20 -8.59 -36.53
N ASP A 187 -7.15 -9.04 -35.71
CA ASP A 187 -8.41 -8.33 -35.46
C ASP A 187 -8.18 -6.99 -34.77
N ARG A 188 -7.25 -6.93 -33.82
CA ARG A 188 -6.85 -5.68 -33.17
C ARG A 188 -6.17 -4.72 -34.15
N ALA A 189 -5.33 -5.22 -35.05
CA ALA A 189 -4.70 -4.41 -36.10
C ALA A 189 -5.75 -3.84 -37.07
N GLN A 190 -6.83 -4.57 -37.31
CA GLN A 190 -7.95 -4.17 -38.14
C GLN A 190 -9.01 -3.35 -37.39
N LYS A 191 -8.83 -3.11 -36.08
CA LYS A 191 -9.82 -2.48 -35.19
C LYS A 191 -11.18 -3.16 -35.26
N ALA A 192 -11.18 -4.48 -35.43
CA ALA A 192 -12.40 -5.26 -35.44
C ALA A 192 -13.03 -5.26 -34.04
N ASP A 193 -14.35 -5.07 -34.01
CA ASP A 193 -15.19 -5.15 -32.82
C ASP A 193 -16.08 -6.40 -32.97
N PHE A 194 -16.44 -7.06 -31.86
CA PHE A 194 -17.35 -8.22 -31.87
C PHE A 194 -18.76 -7.86 -32.36
N TRP A 195 -19.15 -6.59 -32.23
CA TRP A 195 -20.28 -6.01 -32.94
C TRP A 195 -19.94 -4.62 -33.47
N SER A 196 -20.50 -4.25 -34.63
CA SER A 196 -20.41 -2.89 -35.16
C SER A 196 -21.41 -1.96 -34.46
N ARG A 197 -21.11 -0.65 -34.43
CA ARG A 197 -22.07 0.36 -33.94
C ARG A 197 -23.38 0.39 -34.75
N ASP A 198 -23.32 -0.09 -35.99
CA ASP A 198 -24.45 -0.23 -36.90
C ASP A 198 -24.81 -1.71 -37.06
N MET A 199 -25.40 -2.30 -36.02
CA MET A 199 -26.09 -3.60 -36.13
C MET A 199 -27.43 -3.50 -36.87
N SER A 200 -27.78 -2.33 -37.41
CA SER A 200 -29.00 -2.03 -38.16
C SER A 200 -29.03 -2.61 -39.59
N GLY A 201 -27.90 -3.14 -40.09
CA GLY A 201 -27.74 -3.58 -41.49
C GLY A 201 -27.83 -5.09 -41.74
N VAL A 202 -28.22 -5.91 -40.76
CA VAL A 202 -28.55 -7.34 -40.94
C VAL A 202 -30.03 -7.55 -40.68
#